data_AF-A0A7X8L7Q3-F1
#
_entry.id   AF-A0A7X8L7Q3-F1
#
_cell.length_a   1.000
_cell.length_b   1.000
_cell.length_c   1.000
_cell.angle_alpha   90.00
_cell.angle_beta   90.00
_cell.angle_gamma   90.00
#
_symmetry.space_group_name_H-M   'P 1'
#
loop_
_entity.id
_entity.type
_entity.pdbx_description
1 polymer ?
#
loop_
_entity_poly.entity_id
_entity_poly.type
_entity_poly.pdbx_seq_one_letter_code
_entity_poly.pdbx_strand_id
1 'polypeptide(L)'
;MPDNILKNKQGFTEEEFLAAYDPGNFERPSVTVDMLIFTVTDEENENYRKLPEKVLRLLMIKRGDHPCIGQWALPGGFVQMDESLDEAALRELKEETNIDNIYMEQLYTWGDVGRDPRTRIISASYMSLVDSSTLDIKASDDADDAKWFTVSCKLHQEQRTLTKKGYMLQRTFRLNLSNEENNLSATVRVIKTVEGKVTKVEREIVELDGIAFDHAKIIEYAIERLRSKIEYTDIAFNLMPERFTLTELQKVYEVILDTELLKANFRRKIAGMVIETNEYTKDAGHRPSKLFKFDPNWNNETE
;
A
#
# COMPACT_ATOMS: atom_id res chain seq x y z
N MET A 1 45.01 11.26 31.33
CA MET A 1 44.59 12.26 30.33
C MET A 1 43.32 12.87 30.90
N PRO A 2 43.20 14.19 31.07
CA PRO A 2 41.93 14.75 31.53
C PRO A 2 40.89 14.47 30.45
N ASP A 3 39.80 13.78 30.82
CA ASP A 3 38.66 13.53 29.94
C ASP A 3 38.17 14.87 29.41
N ASN A 4 38.40 15.11 28.12
CA ASN A 4 38.01 16.36 27.48
C ASN A 4 36.50 16.30 27.23
N ILE A 5 35.72 16.53 28.29
CA ILE A 5 34.26 16.48 28.25
C ILE A 5 33.78 17.56 27.28
N LEU A 6 33.16 17.11 26.19
CA LEU A 6 32.59 17.98 25.17
C LEU A 6 31.44 18.80 25.77
N LYS A 7 31.42 20.08 25.47
CA LYS A 7 30.40 21.03 25.91
C LYS A 7 29.76 21.72 24.72
N ASN A 8 28.46 22.02 24.82
CA ASN A 8 27.76 22.79 23.78
C ASN A 8 28.17 24.28 23.84
N LYS A 9 27.60 25.10 22.94
CA LYS A 9 27.89 26.55 22.86
C LYS A 9 27.55 27.31 24.14
N GLN A 10 26.65 26.77 24.95
CA GLN A 10 26.19 27.32 26.22
C GLN A 10 27.02 26.79 27.41
N GLY A 11 28.00 25.92 27.17
CA GLY A 11 28.90 25.40 28.19
C GLY A 11 28.37 24.17 28.95
N PHE A 12 27.21 23.64 28.56
CA PHE A 12 26.63 22.43 29.16
C PHE A 12 27.29 21.17 28.63
N THR A 13 27.49 20.19 29.51
CA THR A 13 27.67 18.79 29.12
C THR A 13 26.38 18.25 28.49
N GLU A 14 26.45 17.08 27.87
CA GLU A 14 25.26 16.42 27.33
C GLU A 14 24.21 16.11 28.40
N GLU A 15 24.63 15.61 29.57
CA GLU A 15 23.75 15.32 30.71
C GLU A 15 23.06 16.59 31.22
N GLU A 16 23.81 17.69 31.38
CA GLU A 16 23.25 18.98 31.80
C GLU A 16 22.27 19.53 30.75
N PHE A 17 22.60 19.38 29.46
CA PHE A 17 21.72 19.80 28.37
C PHE A 17 20.41 19.03 28.37
N LEU A 18 20.46 17.69 28.47
CA LEU A 18 19.26 16.84 28.48
C LEU A 18 18.38 17.10 29.71
N ALA A 19 18.99 17.29 30.88
CA ALA A 19 18.25 17.62 32.11
C ALA A 19 17.55 18.99 32.05
N ALA A 20 18.11 19.95 31.31
CA ALA A 20 17.54 21.29 31.13
C ALA A 20 16.63 21.40 29.89
N TYR A 21 16.57 20.37 29.04
CA TYR A 21 15.77 20.41 27.83
C TYR A 21 14.28 20.35 28.17
N ASP A 22 13.53 21.39 27.76
CA ASP A 22 12.06 21.38 27.80
C ASP A 22 11.51 21.04 26.42
N PRO A 23 10.93 19.83 26.23
CA PRO A 23 10.30 19.45 24.98
C PRO A 23 9.11 20.35 24.59
N GLY A 24 8.54 21.13 25.52
CA GLY A 24 7.43 22.05 25.30
C GLY A 24 7.80 23.32 24.52
N ASN A 25 9.10 23.55 24.28
CA ASN A 25 9.58 24.69 23.49
C ASN A 25 9.10 24.70 22.02
N PHE A 26 8.61 23.56 21.52
CA PHE A 26 8.07 23.43 20.17
C PHE A 26 6.69 22.77 20.24
N GLU A 27 5.72 23.34 19.51
CA GLU A 27 4.45 22.66 19.25
C GLU A 27 4.68 21.34 18.53
N ARG A 28 3.90 20.32 18.87
CA ARG A 28 4.08 18.97 18.34
C ARG A 28 2.86 18.53 17.53
N PRO A 29 3.07 18.04 16.31
CA PRO A 29 1.99 17.38 15.58
C PRO A 29 1.64 16.05 16.25
N SER A 30 0.41 15.58 16.04
CA SER A 30 0.10 14.17 16.26
C SER A 30 0.67 13.33 15.12
N VAL A 31 1.07 12.10 15.42
CA VAL A 31 1.58 11.15 14.43
C VAL A 31 0.64 9.97 14.36
N THR A 32 0.28 9.58 13.13
CA THR A 32 -0.57 8.42 12.85
C THR A 32 0.11 7.50 11.84
N VAL A 33 -0.41 6.28 11.71
CA VAL A 33 -0.09 5.35 10.64
C VAL A 33 -1.37 4.96 9.89
N ASP A 34 -1.28 4.79 8.57
CA ASP A 34 -2.41 4.36 7.71
C ASP A 34 -1.98 3.16 6.85
N MET A 35 -2.69 2.03 6.94
CA MET A 35 -2.33 0.78 6.27
C MET A 35 -3.13 0.58 4.98
N LEU A 36 -2.43 0.28 3.89
CA LEU A 36 -3.03 -0.24 2.67
C LEU A 36 -2.81 -1.74 2.58
N ILE A 37 -3.84 -2.49 2.91
CA ILE A 37 -3.78 -3.95 2.91
C ILE A 37 -4.39 -4.43 1.59
N PHE A 38 -3.53 -4.89 0.68
CA PHE A 38 -3.94 -5.44 -0.60
C PHE A 38 -3.97 -6.96 -0.58
N THR A 39 -4.94 -7.53 -1.27
CA THR A 39 -4.97 -8.95 -1.62
C THR A 39 -5.46 -9.11 -3.06
N VAL A 40 -5.30 -10.30 -3.63
CA VAL A 40 -5.86 -10.63 -4.94
C VAL A 40 -6.75 -11.85 -4.79
N THR A 41 -8.04 -11.69 -5.09
CA THR A 41 -9.04 -12.76 -4.98
C THR A 41 -9.59 -13.12 -6.34
N ASP A 42 -10.29 -14.25 -6.42
CA ASP A 42 -11.19 -14.54 -7.53
C ASP A 42 -12.46 -13.68 -7.42
N GLU A 43 -12.95 -13.20 -8.56
CA GLU A 43 -14.29 -12.63 -8.72
C GLU A 43 -15.27 -13.77 -9.01
N GLU A 44 -16.37 -13.82 -8.27
CA GLU A 44 -17.39 -14.84 -8.46
C GLU A 44 -17.95 -14.78 -9.88
N ASN A 45 -17.94 -15.91 -10.57
CA ASN A 45 -18.40 -16.01 -11.95
C ASN A 45 -19.37 -17.18 -12.06
N GLU A 46 -20.58 -16.96 -12.59
CA GLU A 46 -21.61 -18.01 -12.73
C GLU A 46 -21.18 -19.13 -13.70
N ASN A 47 -20.16 -18.89 -14.54
CA ASN A 47 -19.70 -19.82 -15.56
C ASN A 47 -18.50 -20.65 -15.11
N TYR A 48 -18.78 -21.81 -14.51
CA TYR A 48 -17.79 -22.81 -14.04
C TYR A 48 -16.78 -23.31 -15.09
N ARG A 49 -16.97 -23.01 -16.39
CA ARG A 49 -16.03 -23.40 -17.47
C ARG A 49 -14.93 -22.37 -17.72
N LYS A 50 -15.06 -21.14 -17.22
CA LYS A 50 -14.01 -20.11 -17.28
C LYS A 50 -13.27 -20.08 -15.94
N LEU A 51 -11.95 -19.98 -16.00
CA LEU A 51 -11.18 -19.68 -14.79
C LEU A 51 -11.66 -18.31 -14.26
N PRO A 52 -11.93 -18.17 -12.95
CA PRO A 52 -12.36 -16.90 -12.38
C PRO A 52 -11.37 -15.77 -12.72
N GLU A 53 -11.93 -14.57 -12.93
CA GLU A 53 -11.13 -13.36 -13.13
C GLU A 53 -10.55 -12.95 -11.77
N LYS A 54 -9.28 -12.56 -11.75
CA LYS A 54 -8.62 -12.09 -10.53
C LYS A 54 -8.90 -10.60 -10.38
N VAL A 55 -9.21 -10.16 -9.16
CA VAL A 55 -9.44 -8.75 -8.82
C VAL A 55 -8.50 -8.33 -7.68
N LEU A 56 -7.92 -7.13 -7.80
CA LEU A 56 -7.16 -6.50 -6.72
C LEU A 56 -8.14 -5.94 -5.70
N ARG A 57 -8.02 -6.36 -4.44
CA ARG A 57 -8.83 -5.85 -3.34
C ARG A 57 -8.00 -5.03 -2.36
N LEU A 58 -8.64 -4.04 -1.76
CA LEU A 58 -8.11 -3.21 -0.67
C LEU A 58 -9.06 -3.29 0.52
N LEU A 59 -8.52 -3.50 1.71
CA LEU A 59 -9.32 -3.42 2.94
C LEU A 59 -9.57 -1.95 3.30
N MET A 60 -10.84 -1.62 3.58
CA MET A 60 -11.26 -0.31 4.06
C MET A 60 -12.13 -0.48 5.31
N ILE A 61 -12.09 0.50 6.20
CA ILE A 61 -12.91 0.56 7.40
C ILE A 61 -13.89 1.72 7.34
N LYS A 62 -15.13 1.52 7.79
CA LYS A 62 -16.14 2.56 7.89
C LYS A 62 -15.93 3.33 9.19
N ARG A 63 -15.85 4.66 9.09
CA ARG A 63 -15.62 5.50 10.26
C ARG A 63 -16.89 5.59 11.13
N GLY A 64 -16.81 5.06 12.35
CA GLY A 64 -17.87 5.16 13.36
C GLY A 64 -17.96 6.51 14.08
N ASP A 65 -16.95 7.38 13.94
CA ASP A 65 -16.89 8.67 14.65
C ASP A 65 -16.31 9.81 13.79
N HIS A 66 -16.55 11.05 14.23
CA HIS A 66 -16.04 12.27 13.63
C HIS A 66 -14.52 12.41 13.73
N PRO A 67 -13.89 13.14 12.78
CA PRO A 67 -14.47 13.66 11.54
C PRO A 67 -14.78 12.54 10.52
N CYS A 68 -15.46 12.86 9.42
CA CYS A 68 -15.74 11.90 8.34
C CYS A 68 -16.57 10.67 8.74
N ILE A 69 -17.46 10.81 9.73
CA ILE A 69 -18.37 9.71 10.15
C ILE A 69 -19.15 9.16 8.95
N GLY A 70 -19.23 7.83 8.87
CA GLY A 70 -19.89 7.09 7.78
C GLY A 70 -19.11 7.00 6.47
N GLN A 71 -18.00 7.73 6.31
CA GLN A 71 -17.08 7.57 5.18
C GLN A 71 -16.13 6.40 5.42
N TRP A 72 -15.56 5.86 4.34
CA TRP A 72 -14.59 4.78 4.37
C TRP A 72 -13.16 5.32 4.43
N ALA A 73 -12.35 4.74 5.30
CA ALA A 73 -10.96 5.09 5.54
C ALA A 73 -10.04 3.87 5.39
N LEU A 74 -8.75 4.15 5.37
CA LEU A 74 -7.72 3.12 5.50
C LEU A 74 -7.67 2.75 6.97
N PRO A 75 -7.45 1.46 7.29
CA PRO A 75 -7.06 1.01 8.62
C PRO A 75 -5.92 1.84 9.20
N GLY A 76 -5.95 2.16 10.48
CA GLY A 76 -4.86 2.92 11.09
C GLY A 76 -5.25 3.72 12.33
N GLY A 77 -4.21 4.21 13.02
CA GLY A 77 -4.38 4.89 14.29
C GLY A 77 -3.18 5.71 14.71
N PHE A 78 -3.19 6.13 15.97
CA PHE A 78 -2.18 7.01 16.54
C PHE A 78 -0.96 6.23 17.02
N VAL A 79 0.22 6.80 16.81
CA VAL A 79 1.49 6.27 17.33
C VAL A 79 1.60 6.57 18.82
N GLN A 80 1.87 5.56 19.63
CA GLN A 80 2.12 5.66 21.07
C GLN A 80 3.54 6.17 21.37
N MET A 81 3.77 6.63 22.60
CA MET A 81 5.03 7.29 22.95
C MET A 81 6.22 6.34 23.09
N ASP A 82 5.95 5.06 23.30
CA ASP A 82 6.90 3.98 23.55
C ASP A 82 6.96 2.96 22.41
N GLU A 83 6.45 3.31 21.23
CA GLU A 83 6.53 2.49 20.02
C GLU A 83 7.13 3.27 18.82
N SER A 84 7.75 2.54 17.91
CA SER A 84 8.14 3.02 16.58
C SER A 84 6.96 3.08 15.63
N LEU A 85 7.13 3.72 14.47
CA LEU A 85 6.12 3.71 13.40
C LEU A 85 5.81 2.28 12.91
N ASP A 86 6.83 1.42 12.84
CA ASP A 86 6.68 0.03 12.39
C ASP A 86 5.91 -0.79 13.43
N GLU A 87 6.19 -0.60 14.72
CA GLU A 87 5.45 -1.25 15.81
C GLU A 87 3.99 -0.76 15.86
N ALA A 88 3.75 0.54 15.68
CA ALA A 88 2.40 1.10 15.56
C ALA A 88 1.64 0.48 14.38
N ALA A 89 2.26 0.41 13.20
CA ALA A 89 1.66 -0.18 12.00
C ALA A 89 1.28 -1.65 12.21
N LEU A 90 2.16 -2.45 12.84
CA LEU A 90 1.88 -3.85 13.18
C LEU A 90 0.76 -3.99 14.21
N ARG A 91 0.70 -3.11 15.21
CA ARG A 91 -0.34 -3.10 16.24
C ARG A 91 -1.71 -2.77 15.64
N GLU A 92 -1.82 -1.68 14.89
CA GLU A 92 -3.07 -1.25 14.23
C GLU A 92 -3.59 -2.31 13.25
N LEU A 93 -2.69 -2.88 12.44
CA LEU A 93 -3.01 -4.00 11.55
C LEU A 93 -3.63 -5.17 12.33
N LYS A 94 -3.01 -5.57 13.44
CA LYS A 94 -3.48 -6.70 14.25
C LYS A 94 -4.80 -6.40 14.95
N GLU A 95 -4.96 -5.20 15.50
CA GLU A 95 -6.18 -4.77 16.20
C GLU A 95 -7.38 -4.73 15.26
N GLU A 96 -7.22 -4.20 14.04
CA GLU A 96 -8.36 -4.03 13.11
C GLU A 96 -8.66 -5.27 12.26
N THR A 97 -7.66 -6.13 12.00
CA THR A 97 -7.79 -7.21 11.01
C THR A 97 -7.49 -8.59 11.56
N ASN A 98 -6.90 -8.69 12.76
CA ASN A 98 -6.36 -9.93 13.33
C ASN A 98 -5.33 -10.64 12.43
N ILE A 99 -4.77 -9.94 11.44
CA ILE A 99 -3.71 -10.44 10.55
C ILE A 99 -2.35 -10.14 11.17
N ASP A 100 -1.47 -11.14 11.23
CA ASP A 100 -0.07 -10.99 11.63
C ASP A 100 0.88 -11.69 10.65
N ASN A 101 2.19 -11.40 10.78
CA ASN A 101 3.25 -12.01 9.97
C ASN A 101 3.06 -11.86 8.44
N ILE A 102 2.75 -10.65 7.99
CA ILE A 102 2.59 -10.31 6.58
C ILE A 102 3.68 -9.35 6.12
N TYR A 103 3.92 -9.35 4.80
CA TYR A 103 4.77 -8.33 4.19
C TYR A 103 4.21 -6.95 4.50
N MET A 104 5.08 -6.05 4.97
CA MET A 104 4.73 -4.68 5.27
C MET A 104 5.90 -3.76 4.91
N GLU A 105 5.62 -2.66 4.24
CA GLU A 105 6.63 -1.67 3.85
C GLU A 105 6.08 -0.25 3.99
N GLN A 106 6.85 0.64 4.60
CA GLN A 106 6.50 2.05 4.66
C GLN A 106 6.55 2.67 3.24
N LEU A 107 5.45 3.32 2.83
CA LEU A 107 5.33 3.93 1.50
C LEU A 107 5.78 5.41 1.48
N TYR A 108 5.24 6.22 2.39
CA TYR A 108 5.42 7.67 2.42
C TYR A 108 4.90 8.27 3.73
N THR A 109 5.28 9.52 3.98
CA THR A 109 4.80 10.31 5.12
C THR A 109 4.03 11.53 4.61
N TRP A 110 2.77 11.63 5.01
CA TRP A 110 1.80 12.63 4.60
C TRP A 110 1.73 13.74 5.64
N GLY A 111 2.22 14.92 5.28
CA GLY A 111 2.36 16.06 6.18
C GLY A 111 1.65 17.34 5.72
N ASP A 112 0.73 17.23 4.75
CA ASP A 112 -0.07 18.34 4.24
C ASP A 112 -0.75 19.08 5.40
N VAL A 113 -0.60 20.41 5.45
CA VAL A 113 -1.26 21.21 6.48
C VAL A 113 -2.77 21.16 6.25
N GLY A 114 -3.53 20.82 7.31
CA GLY A 114 -4.99 20.71 7.24
C GLY A 114 -5.49 19.41 6.62
N ARG A 115 -4.64 18.39 6.43
CA ARG A 115 -5.10 17.05 5.99
C ARG A 115 -6.12 16.42 6.94
N ASP A 116 -6.00 16.75 8.23
CA ASP A 116 -6.96 16.41 9.26
C ASP A 116 -7.51 17.70 9.89
N PRO A 117 -8.84 17.86 10.04
CA PRO A 117 -9.45 19.06 10.59
C PRO A 117 -9.25 19.22 12.11
N ARG A 118 -8.83 18.18 12.83
CA ARG A 118 -8.71 18.20 14.30
C ARG A 118 -7.48 18.98 14.77
N THR A 119 -6.33 18.73 14.15
CA THR A 119 -5.03 19.33 14.52
C THR A 119 -3.99 19.08 13.44
N ARG A 120 -2.74 19.52 13.64
CA ARG A 120 -1.65 19.13 12.76
C ARG A 120 -1.35 17.63 12.96
N ILE A 121 -1.73 16.82 11.98
CA ILE A 121 -1.43 15.39 11.94
C ILE A 121 -0.43 15.10 10.82
N ILE A 122 0.58 14.29 11.11
CA ILE A 122 1.49 13.69 10.15
C ILE A 122 1.21 12.19 10.15
N SER A 123 0.91 11.61 8.99
CA SER A 123 0.64 10.16 8.89
C SER A 123 1.71 9.44 8.09
N ALA A 124 2.22 8.31 8.58
CA ALA A 124 3.07 7.41 7.81
C ALA A 124 2.22 6.27 7.23
N SER A 125 2.11 6.20 5.91
CA SER A 125 1.36 5.12 5.26
C SER A 125 2.25 3.91 5.02
N TYR A 126 1.71 2.70 5.23
CA TYR A 126 2.37 1.44 4.90
C TYR A 126 1.55 0.63 3.91
N MET A 127 2.21 -0.16 3.09
CA MET A 127 1.60 -1.12 2.21
C MET A 127 1.84 -2.52 2.74
N SER A 128 0.78 -3.32 2.75
CA SER A 128 0.85 -4.74 3.03
C SER A 128 0.20 -5.56 1.93
N LEU A 129 0.76 -6.75 1.69
CA LEU A 129 0.30 -7.70 0.69
C LEU A 129 0.01 -9.02 1.39
N VAL A 130 -1.20 -9.55 1.17
CA VAL A 130 -1.68 -10.74 1.87
C VAL A 130 -2.21 -11.76 0.88
N ASP A 131 -1.83 -13.02 1.07
CA ASP A 131 -2.45 -14.15 0.39
C ASP A 131 -3.91 -14.28 0.83
N SER A 132 -4.82 -14.21 -0.14
CA SER A 132 -6.26 -14.36 0.11
C SER A 132 -6.64 -15.68 0.82
N SER A 133 -5.81 -16.73 0.70
CA SER A 133 -6.08 -18.04 1.30
C SER A 133 -5.85 -18.09 2.82
N THR A 134 -5.09 -17.14 3.36
CA THR A 134 -4.79 -17.05 4.81
C THR A 134 -5.74 -16.11 5.55
N LEU A 135 -6.59 -15.38 4.82
CA LEU A 135 -7.59 -14.49 5.39
C LEU A 135 -8.74 -15.32 5.97
N ASP A 136 -8.62 -15.70 7.24
CA ASP A 136 -9.74 -16.23 8.02
C ASP A 136 -10.62 -15.04 8.44
N ILE A 137 -11.45 -14.55 7.52
CA ILE A 137 -12.42 -13.46 7.78
C ILE A 137 -13.57 -14.02 8.62
N LYS A 138 -13.27 -14.54 9.81
CA LYS A 138 -14.21 -14.40 10.91
C LYS A 138 -14.00 -12.99 11.41
N ALA A 139 -14.84 -12.13 10.86
CA ALA A 139 -15.34 -10.97 11.53
C ALA A 139 -15.22 -11.14 13.06
N SER A 140 -14.22 -10.50 13.67
CA SER A 140 -14.31 -10.14 15.09
C SER A 140 -15.62 -9.36 15.26
N ASP A 141 -16.23 -9.30 16.43
CA ASP A 141 -17.53 -8.62 16.64
C ASP A 141 -17.56 -7.14 16.16
N ASP A 142 -16.41 -6.53 15.83
CA ASP A 142 -16.21 -5.20 15.21
C ASP A 142 -16.15 -5.19 13.66
N ALA A 143 -16.24 -6.33 12.99
CA ALA A 143 -15.99 -6.46 11.56
C ALA A 143 -17.18 -6.15 10.65
N ASP A 144 -18.32 -5.72 11.21
CA ASP A 144 -19.40 -5.12 10.42
C ASP A 144 -18.93 -3.85 9.68
N ASP A 145 -17.86 -3.19 10.16
CA ASP A 145 -17.31 -1.95 9.60
C ASP A 145 -16.08 -2.14 8.70
N ALA A 146 -15.47 -3.33 8.59
CA ALA A 146 -14.32 -3.59 7.72
C ALA A 146 -14.73 -4.39 6.47
N LYS A 147 -14.48 -3.86 5.27
CA LYS A 147 -14.86 -4.52 4.01
C LYS A 147 -13.75 -4.47 2.97
N TRP A 148 -13.67 -5.54 2.18
CA TRP A 148 -12.81 -5.60 0.99
C TRP A 148 -13.49 -4.89 -0.18
N PHE A 149 -12.75 -4.00 -0.82
CA PHE A 149 -13.18 -3.29 -2.03
C PHE A 149 -12.32 -3.70 -3.22
N THR A 150 -12.96 -4.04 -4.33
CA THR A 150 -12.32 -4.14 -5.64
C THR A 150 -11.78 -2.78 -6.05
N VAL A 151 -10.51 -2.74 -6.43
CA VAL A 151 -9.78 -1.51 -6.74
C VAL A 151 -9.67 -1.32 -8.25
N SER A 152 -10.10 -0.16 -8.74
CA SER A 152 -9.79 0.30 -10.09
C SER A 152 -9.17 1.69 -10.04
N CYS A 153 -7.92 1.84 -10.49
CA CYS A 153 -7.27 3.14 -10.60
C CYS A 153 -6.70 3.31 -12.01
N LYS A 154 -7.36 4.13 -12.82
CA LYS A 154 -7.07 4.29 -14.25
C LYS A 154 -6.63 5.70 -14.58
N LEU A 155 -5.57 5.82 -15.38
CA LEU A 155 -5.16 7.09 -15.97
C LEU A 155 -6.26 7.58 -16.91
N HIS A 156 -6.87 8.72 -16.58
CA HIS A 156 -7.95 9.32 -17.34
C HIS A 156 -7.45 10.39 -18.31
N GLN A 157 -6.48 11.20 -17.88
CA GLN A 157 -5.93 12.28 -18.68
C GLN A 157 -4.45 12.46 -18.36
N GLU A 158 -3.63 12.67 -19.40
CA GLU A 158 -2.24 13.06 -19.28
C GLU A 158 -1.98 14.30 -20.14
N GLN A 159 -1.30 15.28 -19.57
CA GLN A 159 -0.85 16.46 -20.29
C GLN A 159 0.59 16.79 -19.89
N ARG A 160 1.44 17.01 -20.88
CA ARG A 160 2.82 17.44 -20.69
C ARG A 160 3.02 18.83 -21.28
N THR A 161 3.61 19.73 -20.49
CA THR A 161 3.93 21.10 -20.90
C THR A 161 5.41 21.34 -20.70
N LEU A 162 6.11 21.77 -21.76
CA LEU A 162 7.51 22.16 -21.66
C LEU A 162 7.62 23.51 -20.96
N THR A 163 8.60 23.64 -20.08
CA THR A 163 8.95 24.90 -19.44
C THR A 163 10.30 25.37 -19.98
N LYS A 164 10.75 26.58 -19.60
CA LYS A 164 12.06 27.09 -20.05
C LYS A 164 13.24 26.22 -19.60
N LYS A 165 13.11 25.45 -18.50
CA LYS A 165 14.20 24.67 -17.91
C LYS A 165 13.82 23.21 -17.61
N GLY A 166 12.70 22.72 -18.16
CA GLY A 166 12.27 21.34 -17.99
C GLY A 166 10.85 21.10 -18.47
N TYR A 167 10.02 20.45 -17.64
CA TYR A 167 8.64 20.12 -18.01
C TYR A 167 7.74 19.99 -16.78
N MET A 168 6.45 20.21 -17.02
CA MET A 168 5.36 19.85 -16.12
C MET A 168 4.58 18.69 -16.74
N LEU A 169 4.36 17.63 -15.98
CA LEU A 169 3.56 16.48 -16.35
C LEU A 169 2.38 16.39 -15.38
N GLN A 170 1.18 16.61 -15.91
CA GLN A 170 -0.06 16.47 -15.18
C GLN A 170 -0.73 15.15 -15.58
N ARG A 171 -1.03 14.31 -14.60
CA ARG A 171 -1.80 13.08 -14.75
C ARG A 171 -3.05 13.15 -13.89
N THR A 172 -4.18 12.72 -14.42
CA THR A 172 -5.43 12.63 -13.67
C THR A 172 -5.87 11.19 -13.65
N PHE A 173 -6.06 10.64 -12.46
CA PHE A 173 -6.47 9.27 -12.23
C PHE A 173 -7.91 9.23 -11.71
N ARG A 174 -8.69 8.29 -12.22
CA ARG A 174 -9.99 7.93 -11.64
C ARG A 174 -9.80 6.70 -10.77
N LEU A 175 -10.05 6.86 -9.48
CA LEU A 175 -10.09 5.81 -8.48
C LEU A 175 -11.55 5.40 -8.27
N ASN A 176 -11.82 4.10 -8.33
CA ASN A 176 -13.07 3.49 -7.93
C ASN A 176 -12.76 2.35 -6.95
N LEU A 177 -13.52 2.31 -5.85
CA LEU A 177 -13.50 1.23 -4.89
C LEU A 177 -14.93 0.70 -4.82
N SER A 178 -15.14 -0.57 -5.13
CA SER A 178 -16.48 -1.17 -5.10
C SER A 178 -16.54 -2.50 -4.37
N ASN A 179 -17.68 -2.75 -3.72
CA ASN A 179 -18.08 -4.07 -3.24
C ASN A 179 -19.59 -4.24 -3.51
N GLU A 180 -20.21 -5.30 -2.99
CA GLU A 180 -21.62 -5.61 -3.25
C GLU A 180 -22.59 -4.48 -2.82
N GLU A 181 -22.21 -3.67 -1.83
CA GLU A 181 -23.09 -2.69 -1.20
C GLU A 181 -22.65 -1.24 -1.44
N ASN A 182 -21.38 -1.00 -1.77
CA ASN A 182 -20.76 0.32 -1.75
C ASN A 182 -20.02 0.58 -3.06
N ASN A 183 -20.08 1.83 -3.50
CA ASN A 183 -19.31 2.33 -4.64
C ASN A 183 -18.74 3.69 -4.28
N LEU A 184 -17.43 3.74 -4.07
CA LEU A 184 -16.68 4.94 -3.70
C LEU A 184 -15.87 5.39 -4.90
N SER A 185 -15.64 6.70 -4.99
CA SER A 185 -14.87 7.24 -6.11
C SER A 185 -14.05 8.47 -5.74
N ALA A 186 -12.96 8.65 -6.48
CA ALA A 186 -12.16 9.85 -6.40
C ALA A 186 -11.50 10.18 -7.73
N THR A 187 -11.30 11.47 -7.98
CA THR A 187 -10.45 11.96 -9.07
C THR A 187 -9.20 12.57 -8.45
N VAL A 188 -8.03 11.96 -8.66
CA VAL A 188 -6.74 12.41 -8.13
C VAL A 188 -5.89 12.98 -9.25
N ARG A 189 -5.42 14.21 -9.08
CA ARG A 189 -4.51 14.88 -10.01
C ARG A 189 -3.10 14.88 -9.43
N VAL A 190 -2.16 14.34 -10.20
CA VAL A 190 -0.74 14.29 -9.87
C VAL A 190 0.01 15.23 -10.81
N ILE A 191 0.71 16.20 -10.24
CA ILE A 191 1.51 17.19 -10.98
C ILE A 191 2.97 16.96 -10.66
N LYS A 192 3.73 16.48 -11.65
CA LYS A 192 5.18 16.37 -11.57
C LYS A 192 5.82 17.55 -12.30
N THR A 193 6.52 18.39 -11.56
CA THR A 193 7.28 19.52 -12.09
C THR A 193 8.77 19.21 -12.02
N VAL A 194 9.45 19.26 -13.17
CA VAL A 194 10.90 19.12 -13.28
C VAL A 194 11.48 20.42 -13.80
N GLU A 195 12.28 21.09 -12.98
CA GLU A 195 12.93 22.36 -13.29
C GLU A 195 14.43 22.25 -12.99
N GLY A 196 15.25 22.08 -14.04
CA GLY A 196 16.67 21.76 -13.89
C GLY A 196 16.88 20.45 -13.13
N LYS A 197 17.47 20.52 -11.93
CA LYS A 197 17.70 19.35 -11.04
C LYS A 197 16.61 19.16 -9.98
N VAL A 198 15.65 20.08 -9.90
CA VAL A 198 14.58 20.01 -8.90
C VAL A 198 13.40 19.25 -9.49
N THR A 199 12.97 18.20 -8.79
CA THR A 199 11.72 17.49 -9.09
C THR A 199 10.78 17.67 -7.91
N LYS A 200 9.56 18.13 -8.20
CA LYS A 200 8.47 18.26 -7.23
C LYS A 200 7.27 17.45 -7.73
N VAL A 201 6.63 16.72 -6.83
CA VAL A 201 5.39 15.98 -7.11
C VAL A 201 4.32 16.46 -6.13
N GLU A 202 3.18 16.89 -6.64
CA GLU A 202 2.03 17.31 -5.86
C GLU A 202 0.83 16.45 -6.23
N ARG A 203 0.00 16.11 -5.22
CA ARG A 203 -1.23 15.35 -5.39
C ARG A 203 -2.42 16.14 -4.86
N GLU A 204 -3.43 16.28 -5.68
CA GLU A 204 -4.66 17.01 -5.38
C GLU A 204 -5.86 16.11 -5.59
N ILE A 205 -6.81 16.14 -4.65
CA ILE A 205 -8.11 15.50 -4.82
C ILE A 205 -9.02 16.52 -5.50
N VAL A 206 -9.47 16.20 -6.71
CA VAL A 206 -10.36 17.05 -7.52
C VAL A 206 -11.82 16.76 -7.18
N GLU A 207 -12.15 15.48 -7.00
CA GLU A 207 -13.49 14.99 -6.64
C GLU A 207 -13.32 13.83 -5.65
N LEU A 208 -14.23 13.72 -4.69
CA LEU A 208 -14.20 12.73 -3.62
C LEU A 208 -15.62 12.32 -3.24
N ASP A 209 -15.88 11.02 -3.23
CA ASP A 209 -17.14 10.46 -2.77
C ASP A 209 -16.89 9.20 -1.93
N GLY A 210 -17.39 9.23 -0.70
CA GLY A 210 -17.37 8.10 0.23
C GLY A 210 -16.01 7.73 0.85
N ILE A 211 -14.91 8.43 0.55
CA ILE A 211 -13.57 8.20 1.11
C ILE A 211 -13.19 9.33 2.07
N ALA A 212 -12.62 8.98 3.24
CA ALA A 212 -12.24 9.93 4.28
C ALA A 212 -10.91 10.66 4.00
N PHE A 213 -10.79 11.87 4.54
CA PHE A 213 -9.56 12.68 4.55
C PHE A 213 -8.88 12.81 3.17
N ASP A 214 -7.56 12.63 3.12
CA ASP A 214 -6.74 12.59 1.93
C ASP A 214 -6.45 11.15 1.44
N HIS A 215 -7.18 10.14 1.93
CA HIS A 215 -6.87 8.72 1.70
C HIS A 215 -6.93 8.34 0.23
N ALA A 216 -7.74 9.03 -0.58
CA ALA A 216 -7.73 8.85 -2.03
C ALA A 216 -6.35 9.14 -2.66
N LYS A 217 -5.59 10.12 -2.15
CA LYS A 217 -4.20 10.40 -2.58
C LYS A 217 -3.27 9.24 -2.17
N ILE A 218 -3.47 8.72 -0.96
CA ILE A 218 -2.66 7.65 -0.38
C ILE A 218 -2.86 6.36 -1.21
N ILE A 219 -4.11 6.01 -1.53
CA ILE A 219 -4.49 4.84 -2.32
C ILE A 219 -3.96 4.95 -3.75
N GLU A 220 -4.13 6.10 -4.42
CA GLU A 220 -3.59 6.32 -5.76
C GLU A 220 -2.07 6.09 -5.79
N TYR A 221 -1.36 6.71 -4.86
CA TYR A 221 0.09 6.58 -4.76
C TYR A 221 0.53 5.14 -4.45
N ALA A 222 -0.17 4.45 -3.57
CA ALA A 222 0.13 3.06 -3.24
C ALA A 222 -0.03 2.14 -4.45
N ILE A 223 -1.07 2.33 -5.27
CA ILE A 223 -1.27 1.56 -6.50
C ILE A 223 -0.16 1.87 -7.52
N GLU A 224 0.23 3.14 -7.68
CA GLU A 224 1.38 3.52 -8.53
C GLU A 224 2.66 2.81 -8.06
N ARG A 225 2.90 2.79 -6.73
CA ARG A 225 4.06 2.14 -6.11
C ARG A 225 4.04 0.63 -6.24
N LEU A 226 2.88 0.00 -6.01
CA LEU A 226 2.69 -1.45 -6.14
C LEU A 226 2.97 -1.88 -7.59
N ARG A 227 2.32 -1.23 -8.57
CA ARG A 227 2.55 -1.46 -10.01
C ARG A 227 4.01 -1.37 -10.38
N SER A 228 4.68 -0.31 -9.94
CA SER A 228 6.10 -0.13 -10.21
C SER A 228 6.93 -1.26 -9.59
N LYS A 229 6.72 -1.57 -8.30
CA LYS A 229 7.54 -2.53 -7.56
C LYS A 229 7.42 -3.96 -8.09
N ILE A 230 6.23 -4.43 -8.43
CA ILE A 230 6.08 -5.80 -8.95
C ILE A 230 6.82 -6.00 -10.27
N GLU A 231 7.15 -4.94 -11.01
CA GLU A 231 7.93 -5.07 -12.24
C GLU A 231 9.35 -5.57 -11.99
N TYR A 232 9.98 -5.15 -10.90
CA TYR A 232 11.39 -5.39 -10.64
C TYR A 232 11.67 -6.10 -9.31
N THR A 233 10.67 -6.43 -8.49
CA THR A 233 10.84 -7.13 -7.20
C THR A 233 10.01 -8.42 -7.14
N ASP A 234 10.19 -9.16 -6.05
CA ASP A 234 9.48 -10.38 -5.66
C ASP A 234 8.20 -10.13 -4.84
N ILE A 235 7.81 -8.88 -4.59
CA ILE A 235 6.71 -8.60 -3.64
C ILE A 235 5.38 -9.27 -4.04
N ALA A 236 5.17 -9.57 -5.32
CA ALA A 236 3.99 -10.27 -5.81
C ALA A 236 3.82 -11.67 -5.21
N PHE A 237 4.90 -12.34 -4.76
CA PHE A 237 4.81 -13.65 -4.10
C PHE A 237 4.14 -13.58 -2.72
N ASN A 238 4.09 -12.40 -2.07
CA ASN A 238 3.34 -12.22 -0.82
C ASN A 238 1.81 -12.25 -1.03
N LEU A 239 1.34 -12.13 -2.27
CA LEU A 239 -0.08 -12.30 -2.64
C LEU A 239 -0.41 -13.74 -3.04
N MET A 240 0.58 -14.63 -3.06
CA MET A 240 0.43 -16.00 -3.53
C MET A 240 0.45 -16.96 -2.34
N PRO A 241 -0.29 -18.08 -2.40
CA PRO A 241 -0.11 -19.19 -1.48
C PRO A 241 1.28 -19.80 -1.61
N GLU A 242 1.70 -20.64 -0.65
CA GLU A 242 3.00 -21.33 -0.67
C GLU A 242 3.23 -22.10 -1.99
N ARG A 243 2.14 -22.59 -2.59
CA ARG A 243 2.15 -23.38 -3.83
C ARG A 243 1.16 -22.82 -4.83
N PHE A 244 1.65 -22.46 -6.00
CA PHE A 244 0.86 -21.84 -7.05
C PHE A 244 1.26 -22.34 -8.43
N THR A 245 0.38 -22.16 -9.40
CA THR A 245 0.67 -22.32 -10.83
C THR A 245 1.22 -21.02 -11.42
N LEU A 246 2.02 -21.13 -12.47
CA LEU A 246 2.48 -19.93 -13.21
C LEU A 246 1.34 -19.15 -13.85
N THR A 247 0.18 -19.78 -14.09
CA THR A 247 -0.99 -19.09 -14.61
C THR A 247 -1.67 -18.25 -13.54
N GLU A 248 -1.74 -18.71 -12.29
CA GLU A 248 -2.25 -17.90 -11.18
C GLU A 248 -1.33 -16.71 -10.92
N LEU A 249 0.00 -16.92 -10.88
CA LEU A 249 0.95 -15.83 -10.72
C LEU A 249 0.84 -14.82 -11.87
N GLN A 250 0.70 -15.28 -13.12
CA GLN A 250 0.51 -14.40 -14.27
C GLN A 250 -0.71 -13.50 -14.09
N LYS A 251 -1.85 -14.07 -13.68
CA LYS A 251 -3.08 -13.31 -13.45
C LYS A 251 -2.94 -12.27 -12.33
N VAL A 252 -2.19 -12.57 -11.27
CA VAL A 252 -1.87 -11.59 -10.20
C VAL A 252 -1.07 -10.41 -10.76
N TYR A 253 -0.08 -10.66 -11.62
CA TYR A 253 0.62 -9.58 -12.30
C TYR A 253 -0.30 -8.77 -13.23
N GLU A 254 -1.12 -9.44 -14.03
CA GLU A 254 -2.03 -8.80 -14.99
C GLU A 254 -3.03 -7.87 -14.30
N VAL A 255 -3.63 -8.29 -13.19
CA VAL A 255 -4.60 -7.47 -12.45
C VAL A 255 -3.95 -6.27 -11.78
N ILE A 256 -2.74 -6.42 -11.22
CA ILE A 256 -2.03 -5.29 -10.59
C ILE A 256 -1.59 -4.28 -11.65
N LEU A 257 -0.99 -4.76 -12.76
CA LEU A 257 -0.51 -3.92 -13.84
C LEU A 257 -1.63 -3.33 -14.71
N ASP A 258 -2.87 -3.84 -14.59
CA ASP A 258 -4.02 -3.49 -15.44
C ASP A 258 -3.71 -3.70 -16.93
N THR A 259 -3.04 -4.82 -17.26
CA THR A 259 -2.69 -5.20 -18.64
C THR A 259 -2.53 -6.70 -18.78
N GLU A 260 -2.90 -7.25 -19.95
CA GLU A 260 -2.60 -8.64 -20.30
C GLU A 260 -1.10 -8.84 -20.56
N LEU A 261 -0.57 -10.01 -20.17
CA LEU A 261 0.83 -10.36 -20.35
C LEU A 261 0.99 -11.52 -21.33
N LEU A 262 1.98 -11.41 -22.21
CA LEU A 262 2.35 -12.52 -23.09
C LEU A 262 2.97 -13.65 -22.27
N LYS A 263 2.32 -14.81 -22.26
CA LYS A 263 2.71 -16.02 -21.50
C LYS A 263 4.19 -16.39 -21.65
N ALA A 264 4.74 -16.28 -22.86
CA ALA A 264 6.15 -16.60 -23.12
C ALA A 264 7.12 -15.61 -22.44
N ASN A 265 6.81 -14.32 -22.47
CA ASN A 265 7.61 -13.28 -21.83
C ASN A 265 7.50 -13.38 -20.31
N PHE A 266 6.28 -13.58 -19.81
CA PHE A 266 6.03 -13.76 -18.38
C PHE A 266 6.82 -14.95 -17.82
N ARG A 267 6.73 -16.13 -18.47
CA ARG A 267 7.50 -17.33 -18.07
C ARG A 267 9.00 -17.08 -18.04
N ARG A 268 9.53 -16.33 -19.01
CA ARG A 268 10.96 -15.99 -19.03
C ARG A 268 11.33 -15.07 -17.86
N LYS A 269 10.47 -14.10 -17.54
CA LYS A 269 10.66 -13.17 -16.42
C LYS A 269 10.73 -13.91 -15.09
N ILE A 270 9.80 -14.82 -14.82
CA ILE A 270 9.68 -15.47 -13.50
C ILE A 270 10.56 -16.71 -13.34
N ALA A 271 11.22 -17.20 -14.40
CA ALA A 271 11.90 -18.50 -14.39
C ALA A 271 12.99 -18.62 -13.31
N GLY A 272 13.68 -17.53 -12.99
CA GLY A 272 14.69 -17.50 -11.94
C GLY A 272 14.15 -17.28 -10.53
N MET A 273 12.87 -16.91 -10.40
CA MET A 273 12.24 -16.56 -9.11
C MET A 273 11.49 -17.74 -8.48
N VAL A 274 11.37 -18.87 -9.18
CA VAL A 274 10.50 -19.98 -8.77
C VAL A 274 11.20 -21.33 -8.84
N ILE A 275 10.82 -22.22 -7.92
CA ILE A 275 11.24 -23.62 -7.90
C ILE A 275 10.06 -24.49 -8.33
N GLU A 276 10.28 -25.33 -9.34
CA GLU A 276 9.31 -26.34 -9.75
C GLU A 276 9.16 -27.43 -8.67
N THR A 277 7.93 -27.77 -8.31
CA THR A 277 7.64 -28.83 -7.31
C THR A 277 7.28 -30.16 -7.99
N ASN A 278 7.21 -31.25 -7.23
CA ASN A 278 6.70 -32.53 -7.75
C ASN A 278 5.16 -32.61 -7.80
N GLU A 279 4.46 -31.52 -7.49
CA GLU A 279 3.02 -31.52 -7.27
C GLU A 279 2.25 -30.90 -8.44
N TYR A 280 0.98 -31.25 -8.51
CA TYR A 280 0.06 -30.80 -9.54
C TYR A 280 -1.27 -30.38 -8.91
N THR A 281 -2.00 -29.49 -9.57
CA THR A 281 -3.36 -29.12 -9.17
C THR A 281 -4.26 -30.35 -9.09
N LYS A 282 -5.15 -30.39 -8.09
CA LYS A 282 -5.98 -31.57 -7.78
C LYS A 282 -7.30 -31.65 -8.55
N ASP A 283 -7.56 -30.73 -9.49
CA ASP A 283 -8.92 -30.48 -9.99
C ASP A 283 -9.36 -31.23 -11.27
N ALA A 284 -10.63 -31.62 -11.28
CA ALA A 284 -11.22 -32.78 -11.97
C ALA A 284 -11.91 -32.49 -13.33
N GLY A 285 -11.28 -31.71 -14.21
CA GLY A 285 -11.86 -31.42 -15.55
C GLY A 285 -10.89 -30.90 -16.62
N HIS A 286 -9.67 -30.52 -16.24
CA HIS A 286 -8.63 -30.05 -17.14
C HIS A 286 -7.31 -30.80 -16.90
N ARG A 287 -6.37 -30.71 -17.83
CA ARG A 287 -5.04 -31.31 -17.65
C ARG A 287 -4.40 -30.71 -16.38
N PRO A 288 -3.95 -31.53 -15.41
CA PRO A 288 -3.33 -31.05 -14.19
C PRO A 288 -2.16 -30.10 -14.49
N SER A 289 -2.13 -28.96 -13.79
CA SER A 289 -1.08 -27.96 -13.93
C SER A 289 -0.02 -28.15 -12.86
N LYS A 290 1.25 -27.95 -13.23
CA LYS A 290 2.40 -28.08 -12.33
C LYS A 290 2.40 -26.95 -11.29
N LEU A 291 2.70 -27.29 -10.04
CA LEU A 291 2.85 -26.33 -8.95
C LEU A 291 4.30 -25.89 -8.78
N PHE A 292 4.47 -24.63 -8.42
CA PHE A 292 5.72 -23.93 -8.16
C PHE A 292 5.65 -23.30 -6.77
N LYS A 293 6.81 -22.95 -6.24
CA LYS A 293 6.97 -22.11 -5.05
C LYS A 293 8.00 -21.02 -5.32
N PHE A 294 7.97 -19.93 -4.56
CA PHE A 294 9.02 -18.91 -4.60
C PHE A 294 10.40 -19.52 -4.26
N ASP A 295 11.46 -19.09 -4.94
CA ASP A 295 12.84 -19.43 -4.59
C ASP A 295 13.40 -18.43 -3.59
N PRO A 296 13.59 -18.80 -2.30
CA PRO A 296 14.15 -17.88 -1.31
C PRO A 296 15.62 -17.52 -1.57
N ASN A 297 16.30 -18.20 -2.51
CA ASN A 297 17.65 -17.84 -2.93
C ASN A 297 17.67 -16.84 -4.08
N TRP A 298 16.50 -16.49 -4.64
CA TRP A 298 16.42 -15.41 -5.60
C TRP A 298 16.77 -14.11 -4.92
N ASN A 299 17.81 -13.44 -5.41
CA ASN A 299 18.21 -12.12 -4.93
C ASN A 299 18.16 -11.13 -6.09
N ASN A 300 17.51 -9.99 -5.85
CA ASN A 300 17.46 -8.87 -6.79
C ASN A 300 18.66 -7.92 -6.65
N GLU A 301 19.54 -8.14 -5.66
CA GLU A 301 20.69 -7.26 -5.37
C GLU A 301 21.83 -7.35 -6.40
N THR A 302 21.53 -7.75 -7.64
CA THR A 302 22.44 -7.58 -8.78
C THR A 302 21.98 -6.40 -9.63
N GLU A 303 22.31 -5.18 -9.18
CA GLU A 303 22.89 -4.06 -9.95
C GLU A 303 23.26 -2.87 -9.06
#